data_AF-A0A2D5P8C9-F1
#
_entry.id   AF-A0A2D5P8C9-F1
#
_cell.length_a   1.000
_cell.length_b   1.000
_cell.length_c   1.000
_cell.angle_alpha   90.00
_cell.angle_beta   90.00
_cell.angle_gamma   90.00
#
_symmetry.space_group_name_H-M   'P 1'
#
loop_
_entity.id
_entity.type
_entity.pdbx_description
1 polymer ?
#
loop_
_entity_poly.entity_id
_entity_poly.type
_entity_poly.pdbx_seq_one_letter_code
_entity_poly.pdbx_strand_id
1 'polypeptide(L)'
;MTQQQISKLLDVPDRTLRDWKKSRQRLYTLLESLEYDEAKEKINAVDVDDVIVFDPRAYSHNLFWQTNKQSEQKVYSIISNYLSTMNEDDIKTLCKQFGKNMVKSVLVSKYKNMYKKGCISTNGIDIQLEGSYNQNYMYKQLIGMINDC
;
A
#
# COMPACT_ATOMS: atom_id res chain seq x y z
N MET A 1 24.04 2.14 2.90
CA MET A 1 23.07 1.73 3.94
C MET A 1 23.66 0.70 4.90
N THR A 2 23.26 0.72 6.18
CA THR A 2 23.61 -0.30 7.19
C THR A 2 22.72 -1.55 7.10
N GLN A 3 23.14 -2.67 7.70
CA GLN A 3 22.33 -3.89 7.73
C GLN A 3 20.93 -3.65 8.37
N GLN A 4 20.86 -2.87 9.45
CA GLN A 4 19.59 -2.51 10.09
C GLN A 4 18.71 -1.65 9.17
N GLN A 5 19.31 -0.73 8.42
CA GLN A 5 18.60 0.07 7.42
C GLN A 5 18.06 -0.79 6.28
N ILE A 6 18.85 -1.75 5.76
CA ILE A 6 18.41 -2.69 4.72
C ILE A 6 17.26 -3.57 5.23
N SER A 7 17.40 -4.11 6.44
CA SER A 7 16.42 -4.95 7.14
C SER A 7 15.07 -4.24 7.24
N LYS A 8 15.09 -2.98 7.70
CA LYS A 8 13.90 -2.13 7.82
C LYS A 8 13.33 -1.70 6.48
N LEU A 9 14.17 -1.43 5.48
CA LEU A 9 13.75 -0.94 4.18
C LEU A 9 13.05 -2.02 3.35
N LEU A 10 13.58 -3.24 3.39
CA LEU A 10 13.10 -4.36 2.56
C LEU A 10 12.18 -5.32 3.33
N ASP A 11 11.99 -5.11 4.63
CA ASP A 11 11.26 -6.01 5.54
C ASP A 11 11.83 -7.44 5.52
N VAL A 12 13.16 -7.55 5.56
CA VAL A 12 13.90 -8.82 5.49
C VAL A 12 14.65 -9.06 6.79
N PRO A 13 14.52 -10.23 7.45
CA PRO A 13 15.23 -10.51 8.69
C PRO A 13 16.76 -10.42 8.58
N ASP A 14 17.41 -9.93 9.63
CA ASP A 14 18.89 -9.82 9.72
C ASP A 14 19.62 -11.14 9.42
N ARG A 15 19.03 -12.28 9.79
CA ARG A 15 19.59 -13.61 9.47
C ARG A 15 19.73 -13.81 7.95
N THR A 16 18.73 -13.43 7.19
CA THR A 16 18.69 -13.58 5.73
C THR A 16 19.71 -12.64 5.09
N LEU A 17 19.87 -11.43 5.63
CA LEU A 17 20.88 -10.47 5.18
C LEU A 17 22.31 -10.99 5.42
N ARG A 18 22.58 -11.62 6.57
CA ARG A 18 23.87 -12.29 6.83
C ARG A 18 24.15 -13.40 5.83
N ASP A 19 23.15 -14.17 5.43
CA ASP A 19 23.30 -15.21 4.43
C ASP A 19 23.57 -14.63 3.04
N TRP A 20 22.94 -13.50 2.69
CA TRP A 20 23.19 -12.80 1.43
C TRP A 20 24.61 -12.21 1.36
N LYS A 21 25.17 -11.79 2.48
CA LYS A 21 26.57 -11.34 2.56
C LYS A 21 27.56 -12.43 2.14
N LYS A 22 27.18 -13.71 2.19
CA LYS A 22 28.02 -14.84 1.73
C LYS A 22 27.60 -15.35 0.36
N SER A 23 26.30 -15.56 0.15
CA SER A 23 25.74 -16.21 -1.05
C SER A 23 25.45 -15.25 -2.21
N ARG A 24 25.22 -13.96 -1.93
CA ARG A 24 24.82 -12.93 -2.89
C ARG A 24 25.63 -11.65 -2.70
N GLN A 25 26.95 -11.79 -2.57
CA GLN A 25 27.87 -10.69 -2.25
C GLN A 25 27.66 -9.45 -3.10
N ARG A 26 27.54 -9.59 -4.43
CA ARG A 26 27.32 -8.46 -5.35
C ARG A 26 26.05 -7.66 -5.02
N LEU A 27 24.93 -8.35 -4.79
CA LEU A 27 23.67 -7.71 -4.39
C LEU A 27 23.82 -7.01 -3.03
N TYR A 28 24.45 -7.69 -2.08
CA TYR A 28 24.63 -7.14 -0.74
C TYR A 28 25.50 -5.87 -0.75
N THR A 29 26.60 -5.87 -1.51
CA THR A 29 27.46 -4.69 -1.70
C THR A 29 26.72 -3.54 -2.39
N LEU A 30 25.86 -3.84 -3.38
CA LEU A 30 25.01 -2.81 -4.00
C LEU A 30 24.05 -2.19 -2.98
N LEU A 31 23.40 -3.01 -2.14
CA LEU A 31 22.52 -2.51 -1.08
C LEU A 31 23.28 -1.64 -0.07
N GLU A 32 24.52 -2.00 0.27
CA GLU A 32 25.38 -1.18 1.14
C GLU A 32 25.78 0.14 0.49
N SER A 33 25.93 0.21 -0.84
CA SER A 33 26.31 1.43 -1.54
C SER A 33 25.16 2.42 -1.79
N LEU A 34 23.90 1.99 -1.61
CA LEU A 34 22.74 2.89 -1.72
C LEU A 34 22.67 3.86 -0.55
N GLU A 35 22.25 5.10 -0.83
CA GLU A 35 21.87 6.08 0.19
C GLU A 35 20.50 5.72 0.79
N TYR A 36 20.41 5.72 2.11
CA TYR A 36 19.21 5.23 2.80
C TYR A 36 17.99 6.10 2.54
N ASP A 37 18.13 7.42 2.64
CA ASP A 37 17.00 8.33 2.49
C ASP A 37 16.51 8.36 1.04
N GLU A 38 17.41 8.36 0.07
CA GLU A 38 17.06 8.24 -1.36
C GLU A 38 16.37 6.91 -1.67
N ALA A 39 16.93 5.79 -1.21
CA ALA A 39 16.33 4.46 -1.42
C ALA A 39 14.97 4.34 -0.73
N LYS A 40 14.81 4.96 0.45
CA LYS A 40 13.54 5.03 1.17
C LYS A 40 12.51 5.87 0.43
N GLU A 41 12.88 6.99 -0.17
CA GLU A 41 11.96 7.76 -1.01
C GLU A 41 11.56 6.99 -2.26
N LYS A 42 12.53 6.37 -2.95
CA LYS A 42 12.30 5.62 -4.20
C LYS A 42 11.55 4.31 -4.00
N ILE A 43 11.76 3.58 -2.91
CA ILE A 43 10.97 2.35 -2.64
C ILE A 43 9.52 2.68 -2.27
N ASN A 44 9.29 3.86 -1.70
CA ASN A 44 7.95 4.39 -1.42
C ASN A 44 7.31 5.02 -2.65
N ALA A 45 8.10 5.33 -3.69
CA ALA A 45 7.62 5.62 -5.05
C ALA A 45 7.10 4.33 -5.68
N VAL A 46 6.04 3.83 -5.08
CA VAL A 46 5.18 2.80 -5.63
C VAL A 46 4.52 3.42 -6.85
N ASP A 47 4.80 2.89 -8.04
CA ASP A 47 4.13 3.32 -9.27
C ASP A 47 2.65 2.88 -9.21
N VAL A 48 1.82 3.76 -8.66
CA VAL A 48 0.37 3.56 -8.52
C VAL A 48 -0.39 4.05 -9.75
N ASP A 49 0.31 4.68 -10.70
CA ASP A 49 -0.26 5.20 -11.96
C ASP A 49 -0.34 4.14 -13.05
N ASP A 50 0.24 2.96 -12.82
CA ASP A 50 0.16 1.80 -13.70
C ASP A 50 -1.29 1.38 -13.98
N VAL A 51 -1.53 0.86 -15.18
CA VAL A 51 -2.83 0.40 -15.68
C VAL A 51 -2.75 -1.09 -15.93
N ILE A 52 -3.61 -1.85 -15.25
CA ILE A 52 -3.64 -3.31 -15.36
C ILE A 52 -5.00 -3.80 -15.83
N VAL A 53 -5.03 -5.03 -16.34
CA VAL A 53 -6.28 -5.76 -16.57
C VAL A 53 -6.83 -6.20 -15.23
N PHE A 54 -7.89 -5.52 -14.79
CA PHE A 54 -8.66 -5.84 -13.59
C PHE A 54 -9.70 -6.91 -13.90
N ASP A 55 -9.81 -7.93 -13.04
CA ASP A 55 -10.87 -8.94 -13.10
C ASP A 55 -11.81 -8.81 -11.89
N PRO A 56 -13.08 -8.43 -12.08
CA PRO A 56 -14.02 -8.24 -10.97
C PRO A 56 -14.30 -9.53 -10.19
N ARG A 57 -14.05 -10.71 -10.78
CA ARG A 57 -14.28 -12.01 -10.13
C ARG A 57 -13.26 -12.34 -9.05
N ALA A 58 -12.15 -11.60 -8.99
CA ALA A 58 -11.15 -11.76 -7.95
C ALA A 58 -11.57 -11.18 -6.59
N TYR A 59 -12.69 -10.44 -6.55
CA TYR A 59 -13.14 -9.71 -5.38
C TYR A 59 -14.59 -10.03 -5.03
N SER A 60 -14.99 -9.74 -3.79
CA SER A 60 -16.32 -10.03 -3.26
C SER A 60 -17.44 -9.34 -4.05
N HIS A 61 -17.21 -8.10 -4.47
CA HIS A 61 -18.15 -7.28 -5.23
C HIS A 61 -17.41 -6.49 -6.31
N ASN A 62 -18.06 -6.25 -7.45
CA ASN A 62 -17.51 -5.40 -8.50
C ASN A 62 -17.68 -3.91 -8.14
N LEU A 63 -16.60 -3.23 -7.74
CA LEU A 63 -16.62 -1.79 -7.48
C LEU A 63 -16.46 -0.93 -8.74
N PHE A 64 -16.22 -1.56 -9.89
CA PHE A 64 -16.18 -0.95 -11.22
C PHE A 64 -17.45 -1.32 -12.00
N TRP A 65 -18.60 -0.93 -11.44
CA TRP A 65 -19.94 -1.33 -11.89
C TRP A 65 -20.26 -1.05 -13.37
N GLN A 66 -19.52 -0.16 -14.02
CA GLN A 66 -19.65 0.16 -15.44
C GLN A 66 -19.33 -1.04 -16.34
N THR A 67 -18.52 -1.99 -15.87
CA THR A 67 -18.11 -3.17 -16.63
C THR A 67 -18.16 -4.43 -15.76
N ASN A 68 -18.98 -5.41 -16.12
CA ASN A 68 -19.01 -6.74 -15.49
C ASN A 68 -17.98 -7.72 -16.09
N LYS A 69 -17.08 -7.23 -16.93
CA LYS A 69 -16.02 -7.99 -17.59
C LYS A 69 -14.66 -7.45 -17.15
N GLN A 70 -13.60 -8.15 -17.53
CA GLN A 70 -12.24 -7.62 -17.39
C GLN A 70 -12.13 -6.24 -18.05
N SER A 71 -11.45 -5.32 -17.38
CA SER A 71 -11.28 -3.94 -17.86
C SER A 71 -9.94 -3.38 -17.42
N GLU A 72 -9.45 -2.40 -18.16
CA GLU A 72 -8.23 -1.67 -17.79
C GLU A 72 -8.56 -0.69 -16.67
N GLN A 73 -7.86 -0.82 -15.54
CA GLN A 73 -8.04 0.04 -14.38
C GLN A 73 -6.69 0.46 -13.81
N LYS A 74 -6.62 1.69 -13.33
CA LYS A 74 -5.45 2.17 -12.59
C LYS A 74 -5.29 1.40 -11.29
N VAL A 75 -4.06 1.00 -10.98
CA VAL A 75 -3.71 0.32 -9.72
C VAL A 75 -4.19 1.12 -8.52
N TYR A 76 -3.94 2.43 -8.50
CA TYR A 76 -4.44 3.34 -7.44
C TYR A 76 -5.97 3.22 -7.26
N SER A 77 -6.73 3.24 -8.37
CA SER A 77 -8.19 3.19 -8.33
C SER A 77 -8.69 1.86 -7.76
N ILE A 78 -8.10 0.74 -8.15
CA ILE A 78 -8.47 -0.59 -7.65
C ILE A 78 -8.26 -0.62 -6.13
N ILE A 79 -7.04 -0.36 -5.69
CA ILE A 79 -6.68 -0.41 -4.27
C ILE A 79 -7.54 0.56 -3.45
N SER A 80 -7.65 1.82 -3.91
CA SER A 80 -8.41 2.85 -3.21
C SER A 80 -9.89 2.48 -3.08
N ASN A 81 -10.52 1.92 -4.11
CA ASN A 81 -11.93 1.54 -4.08
C ASN A 81 -12.17 0.40 -3.10
N TYR A 82 -11.38 -0.68 -3.20
CA TYR A 82 -11.57 -1.86 -2.34
C TYR A 82 -11.23 -1.59 -0.87
N LEU A 83 -10.25 -0.72 -0.57
CA LEU A 83 -10.01 -0.24 0.80
C LEU A 83 -11.22 0.49 1.41
N SER A 84 -12.14 1.05 0.62
CA SER A 84 -13.36 1.68 1.14
C SER A 84 -14.37 0.68 1.69
N THR A 85 -14.28 -0.60 1.30
CA THR A 85 -15.27 -1.62 1.69
C THR A 85 -14.99 -2.22 3.06
N MET A 86 -13.74 -2.11 3.54
CA MET A 86 -13.25 -2.79 4.75
C MET A 86 -13.49 -4.31 4.77
N ASN A 87 -13.64 -4.93 3.60
CA ASN A 87 -13.73 -6.38 3.50
C ASN A 87 -12.33 -6.99 3.64
N GLU A 88 -12.14 -7.84 4.65
CA GLU A 88 -10.83 -8.40 4.98
C GLU A 88 -10.28 -9.31 3.87
N ASP A 89 -11.13 -10.10 3.22
CA ASP A 89 -10.72 -11.02 2.15
C ASP A 89 -10.30 -10.27 0.87
N ASP A 90 -11.02 -9.18 0.54
CA ASP A 90 -10.64 -8.30 -0.56
C ASP A 90 -9.32 -7.57 -0.24
N ILE A 91 -9.09 -7.15 1.00
CA ILE A 91 -7.82 -6.52 1.42
C ILE A 91 -6.67 -7.51 1.33
N LYS A 92 -6.86 -8.76 1.76
CA LYS A 92 -5.86 -9.84 1.58
C LYS A 92 -5.57 -10.08 0.10
N THR A 93 -6.59 -10.02 -0.75
CA THR A 93 -6.45 -10.13 -2.21
C THR A 93 -5.63 -8.98 -2.78
N LEU A 94 -5.90 -7.73 -2.35
CA LEU A 94 -5.07 -6.56 -2.72
C LEU A 94 -3.61 -6.77 -2.30
N CYS A 95 -3.36 -7.18 -1.05
CA CYS A 95 -2.01 -7.43 -0.54
C CYS A 95 -1.27 -8.49 -1.37
N LYS A 96 -1.96 -9.58 -1.74
CA LYS A 96 -1.39 -10.65 -2.56
C LYS A 96 -1.08 -10.20 -3.99
N GLN A 97 -1.95 -9.36 -4.57
CA GLN A 97 -1.81 -8.91 -5.95
C GLN A 97 -0.77 -7.79 -6.12
N PHE A 98 -0.76 -6.83 -5.21
CA PHE A 98 -0.02 -5.58 -5.35
C PHE A 98 1.14 -5.43 -4.36
N GLY A 99 1.19 -6.30 -3.35
CA GLY A 99 2.15 -6.21 -2.26
C GLY A 99 1.68 -5.26 -1.15
N LYS A 100 1.95 -5.68 0.09
CA LYS A 100 1.60 -4.97 1.33
C LYS A 100 2.00 -3.49 1.33
N ASN A 101 3.22 -3.17 0.88
CA ASN A 101 3.74 -1.80 0.90
C ASN A 101 2.99 -0.87 -0.07
N MET A 102 2.60 -1.38 -1.24
CA MET A 102 1.80 -0.62 -2.21
C MET A 102 0.42 -0.30 -1.66
N VAL A 103 -0.27 -1.31 -1.12
CA VAL A 103 -1.59 -1.15 -0.50
C VAL A 103 -1.54 -0.16 0.67
N LYS A 104 -0.52 -0.28 1.53
CA LYS A 104 -0.28 0.64 2.64
C LYS A 104 -0.01 2.08 2.18
N SER A 105 0.78 2.26 1.13
CA SER A 105 1.07 3.58 0.56
C SER A 105 -0.20 4.27 0.05
N VAL A 106 -1.04 3.53 -0.69
CA VAL A 106 -2.33 4.04 -1.18
C VAL A 106 -3.26 4.41 -0.02
N LEU A 107 -3.35 3.57 1.03
CA LEU A 107 -4.14 3.89 2.23
C LEU A 107 -3.68 5.21 2.87
N VAL A 108 -2.38 5.37 3.09
CA VAL A 108 -1.80 6.58 3.70
C VAL A 108 -2.07 7.81 2.84
N SER A 109 -1.86 7.71 1.52
CA SER A 109 -2.10 8.80 0.59
C SER A 109 -3.58 9.22 0.59
N LYS A 110 -4.50 8.25 0.51
CA LYS A 110 -5.95 8.48 0.54
C LYS A 110 -6.38 9.24 1.80
N TYR A 111 -5.95 8.80 2.98
CA TYR A 111 -6.31 9.44 4.24
C TYR A 111 -5.65 10.81 4.44
N LYS A 112 -4.37 10.97 4.05
CA LYS A 112 -3.71 12.29 4.07
C LYS A 112 -4.45 13.30 3.19
N ASN A 113 -4.84 12.90 1.97
CA ASN A 113 -5.58 13.75 1.04
C ASN A 113 -6.97 14.10 1.59
N MET A 114 -7.65 13.14 2.22
CA MET A 114 -8.95 13.35 2.86
C MET A 114 -8.86 14.36 4.02
N TYR A 115 -7.90 14.17 4.93
CA TYR A 115 -7.69 15.09 6.07
C TYR A 115 -7.17 16.47 5.62
N LYS A 116 -6.41 16.57 4.54
CA LYS A 116 -6.00 17.85 3.94
C LYS A 116 -7.20 18.67 3.44
N LYS A 117 -8.27 18.01 2.99
CA LYS A 117 -9.53 18.68 2.60
C LYS A 117 -10.34 19.15 3.80
N GLY A 118 -10.11 18.58 4.99
CA GLY A 118 -10.76 18.98 6.24
C GLY A 118 -12.20 18.50 6.42
N CYS A 119 -12.81 17.88 5.40
CA CYS A 119 -14.15 17.32 5.47
C CYS A 119 -14.32 16.07 4.60
N ILE A 120 -15.30 15.24 4.96
CA ILE A 120 -15.85 14.17 4.12
C ILE A 120 -17.27 14.57 3.74
N SER A 121 -17.52 14.75 2.45
CA SER A 121 -18.87 14.97 1.93
C SER A 121 -19.55 13.62 1.68
N THR A 122 -20.62 13.34 2.41
CA THR A 122 -21.48 12.17 2.20
C THR A 122 -22.93 12.60 2.09
N ASN A 123 -23.59 12.31 0.97
CA ASN A 123 -25.04 12.56 0.77
C ASN A 123 -25.51 13.96 1.20
N GLY A 124 -24.75 15.00 0.87
CA GLY A 124 -25.10 16.39 1.17
C GLY A 124 -24.74 16.86 2.59
N ILE A 125 -24.10 16.02 3.40
CA ILE A 125 -23.59 16.38 4.73
C ILE A 125 -22.05 16.37 4.67
N ASP A 126 -21.45 17.50 5.06
CA ASP A 126 -20.01 17.60 5.25
C ASP A 126 -19.66 17.27 6.70
N ILE A 127 -18.99 16.14 6.89
CA ILE A 127 -18.47 15.72 8.18
C ILE A 127 -17.06 16.31 8.33
N GLN A 128 -16.87 17.22 9.27
CA GLN A 128 -15.55 17.77 9.55
C GLN A 128 -14.60 16.70 10.08
N LEU A 129 -13.35 16.75 9.61
CA LEU A 129 -12.28 15.88 10.05
C LEU A 129 -11.38 16.63 11.01
N GLU A 130 -11.36 16.18 12.25
CA GLU A 130 -10.51 16.74 13.30
C GLU A 130 -9.35 15.83 13.64
N GLY A 131 -8.28 16.44 14.16
CA GLY A 131 -7.09 15.72 14.61
C GLY A 131 -6.26 15.15 13.46
N SER A 132 -5.62 14.00 13.71
CA SER A 132 -4.70 13.37 12.76
C SER A 132 -5.32 12.14 12.12
N TYR A 133 -5.08 11.97 10.81
CA TYR A 133 -5.61 10.84 10.04
C TYR A 133 -5.27 9.46 10.62
N ASN A 134 -4.11 9.35 11.27
CA ASN A 134 -3.66 8.10 11.86
C ASN A 134 -4.42 7.71 13.14
N GLN A 135 -5.22 8.62 13.71
CA GLN A 135 -6.09 8.34 14.85
C GLN A 135 -7.48 7.86 14.41
N ASN A 136 -7.84 8.03 13.14
CA ASN A 136 -9.12 7.61 12.59
C ASN A 136 -9.37 6.12 12.82
N TYR A 137 -10.56 5.77 13.31
CA TYR A 137 -10.93 4.39 13.62
C TYR A 137 -10.82 3.48 12.37
N MET A 138 -11.35 3.92 11.23
CA MET A 138 -11.35 3.15 9.99
C MET A 138 -9.93 2.96 9.46
N TYR A 139 -9.09 4.00 9.57
CA TYR A 139 -7.66 3.90 9.24
C TYR A 139 -6.96 2.83 10.09
N LYS A 140 -7.21 2.82 11.42
CA LYS A 140 -6.61 1.85 12.36
C LYS A 140 -7.02 0.41 12.06
N GLN A 141 -8.28 0.20 11.67
CA GLN A 141 -8.75 -1.13 11.26
C GLN A 141 -8.07 -1.59 9.97
N LEU A 142 -8.10 -0.74 8.93
CA LEU A 142 -7.49 -1.06 7.63
C LEU A 142 -5.99 -1.31 7.74
N ILE A 143 -5.26 -0.48 8.50
CA ILE A 143 -3.83 -0.68 8.68
C ILE A 143 -3.51 -1.96 9.47
N GLY A 144 -4.39 -2.36 10.40
CA GLY A 144 -4.31 -3.66 11.07
C GLY A 144 -4.40 -4.81 10.08
N MET A 145 -5.48 -4.83 9.29
CA MET A 145 -5.70 -5.85 8.25
C MET A 145 -4.53 -5.94 7.24
N ILE A 146 -3.99 -4.79 6.81
CA ILE A 146 -2.83 -4.76 5.90
C ILE A 146 -1.55 -5.24 6.60
N ASN A 147 -1.38 -4.98 7.89
CA ASN A 147 -0.22 -5.44 8.64
C ASN A 147 -0.25 -6.95 8.91
N ASP A 148 -1.44 -7.56 8.90
CA ASP A 148 -1.66 -9.00 9.05
C ASP A 148 -1.65 -9.76 7.70
N CYS A 149 -1.52 -9.03 6.58
CA CYS A 149 -0.89 -9.54 5.38
C CYS A 149 0.62 -9.77 5.63
#